data_AF-A0A1J1CB01-F1
#
_entry.id   AF-A0A1J1CB01-F1
#
_cell.length_a   1.000
_cell.length_b   1.000
_cell.length_c   1.000
_cell.angle_alpha   90.00
_cell.angle_beta   90.00
_cell.angle_gamma   90.00
#
_symmetry.space_group_name_H-M   'P 1'
#
loop_
_entity.id
_entity.type
_entity.pdbx_description
1 polymer ?
#
loop_
_entity_poly.entity_id
_entity_poly.type
_entity_poly.pdbx_seq_one_letter_code
_entity_poly.pdbx_strand_id
1 'polypeptide(L)'
;MQRQGSPMEQNHPDMEKMRQIQELKDRLKQEPENGQLMVHLANSYFDIGRFDLAKIYYKKAIEHQVKTPEVFIDIGVSYFNLAKLDSALMYVDEALKLEPDHRLGLYNKGVIEYNLNKFQNAIITWEKLIKVYPESKEATTVKQFIEEAKKRLNKS
;
A
#
# COMPACT_ATOMS: atom_id res chain seq x y z
N MET A 1 40.48 -24.83 -23.50
CA MET A 1 39.11 -24.28 -23.59
C MET A 1 38.80 -23.57 -22.29
N GLN A 2 39.10 -22.27 -22.20
CA GLN A 2 38.69 -21.47 -21.06
C GLN A 2 37.27 -20.99 -21.33
N ARG A 3 36.29 -21.51 -20.59
CA ARG A 3 34.95 -20.94 -20.57
C ARG A 3 35.07 -19.59 -19.87
N GLN A 4 35.08 -18.53 -20.65
CA GLN A 4 34.84 -17.17 -20.17
C GLN A 4 33.43 -17.18 -19.55
N GLY A 5 33.35 -17.17 -18.22
CA GLY A 5 32.12 -16.79 -17.53
C GLY A 5 31.85 -15.32 -17.88
N SER A 6 30.74 -15.05 -18.57
CA SER A 6 30.37 -13.70 -19.00
C SER A 6 30.21 -12.77 -17.79
N PRO A 7 30.67 -11.50 -17.84
CA PRO A 7 30.53 -10.53 -16.74
C PRO A 7 29.09 -10.01 -16.50
N MET A 8 28.04 -10.74 -16.91
CA MET A 8 26.64 -10.29 -16.81
C MET A 8 25.89 -10.79 -15.55
N GLU A 9 26.60 -11.30 -14.54
CA GLU A 9 26.04 -11.52 -13.20
C GLU A 9 26.14 -10.25 -12.33
N GLN A 10 26.06 -9.08 -12.94
CA GLN A 10 26.06 -7.81 -12.22
C GLN A 10 24.63 -7.43 -11.85
N ASN A 11 24.28 -7.64 -10.57
CA ASN A 11 23.36 -6.80 -9.78
C ASN A 11 22.23 -6.11 -10.56
N HIS A 12 21.41 -6.87 -11.27
CA HIS A 12 20.14 -6.35 -11.76
C HIS A 12 19.21 -6.18 -10.54
N PRO A 13 18.66 -4.98 -10.28
CA PRO A 13 17.79 -4.73 -9.12
C PRO A 13 16.66 -5.77 -9.00
N ASP A 14 16.18 -6.27 -10.14
CA ASP A 14 15.12 -7.26 -10.20
C ASP A 14 15.58 -8.67 -9.76
N MET A 15 16.82 -9.06 -10.06
CA MET A 15 17.38 -10.35 -9.62
C MET A 15 17.61 -10.37 -8.10
N GLU A 16 18.09 -9.26 -7.54
CA GLU A 16 18.29 -9.16 -6.09
C GLU A 16 16.95 -9.17 -5.34
N LYS A 17 15.93 -8.45 -5.83
CA LYS A 17 14.57 -8.51 -5.28
C LYS A 17 14.00 -9.93 -5.31
N MET A 18 14.22 -10.67 -6.41
CA MET A 18 13.75 -12.06 -6.53
C MET A 18 14.50 -13.02 -5.59
N ARG A 19 15.81 -12.80 -5.39
CA ARG A 19 16.60 -13.56 -4.40
C ARG A 19 16.10 -13.33 -2.98
N GLN A 20 15.82 -12.08 -2.61
CA GLN A 20 15.27 -11.71 -1.31
C GLN A 20 13.90 -12.34 -1.06
N ILE A 21 13.00 -12.33 -2.07
CA ILE A 21 11.71 -13.01 -1.99
C ILE A 21 11.90 -14.51 -1.72
N GLN A 22 12.87 -15.15 -2.40
CA GLN A 22 13.12 -16.57 -2.23
C GLN A 22 13.67 -16.89 -0.83
N GLU A 23 14.60 -16.08 -0.32
CA GLU A 23 15.13 -16.21 1.04
C GLU A 23 14.03 -16.05 2.10
N LEU A 24 13.18 -15.03 1.97
CA LEU A 24 12.04 -14.82 2.86
C LEU A 24 11.07 -16.01 2.84
N LYS A 25 10.81 -16.59 1.66
CA LYS A 25 9.98 -17.80 1.54
C LYS A 25 10.63 -19.00 2.23
N ASP A 26 11.94 -19.19 2.11
CA ASP A 26 12.63 -20.31 2.75
C ASP A 26 12.71 -20.16 4.26
N ARG A 27 12.86 -18.93 4.77
CA ARG A 27 12.72 -18.63 6.21
C ARG A 27 11.30 -18.90 6.71
N LEU A 28 10.28 -18.53 5.94
CA LEU A 28 8.89 -18.78 6.32
C LEU A 28 8.54 -20.27 6.34
N LYS A 29 9.28 -21.15 5.63
CA LYS A 29 9.13 -22.60 5.80
C LYS A 29 9.61 -23.09 7.17
N GLN A 30 10.60 -22.41 7.75
CA GLN A 30 11.16 -22.74 9.07
C GLN A 30 10.32 -22.09 10.18
N GLU A 31 9.77 -20.90 9.92
CA GLU A 31 8.97 -20.11 10.85
C GLU A 31 7.59 -19.78 10.24
N PRO A 32 6.70 -20.78 10.04
CA PRO A 32 5.45 -20.60 9.29
C PRO A 32 4.43 -19.68 9.95
N GLU A 33 4.57 -19.40 11.25
CA GLU A 33 3.66 -18.53 12.00
C GLU A 33 4.21 -17.10 12.21
N ASN A 34 5.38 -16.79 11.64
CA ASN A 34 6.01 -15.49 11.83
C ASN A 34 5.35 -14.43 10.94
N GLY A 35 4.36 -13.73 11.51
CA GLY A 35 3.63 -12.67 10.82
C GLY A 35 4.51 -11.52 10.32
N GLN A 36 5.62 -11.20 11.02
CA GLN A 36 6.52 -10.14 10.57
C GLN A 36 7.28 -10.54 9.29
N LEU A 37 7.69 -11.80 9.16
CA LEU A 37 8.25 -12.32 7.91
C LEU A 37 7.24 -12.30 6.77
N MET A 38 5.96 -12.52 7.07
CA MET A 38 4.90 -12.39 6.07
C MET A 38 4.75 -10.94 5.59
N VAL A 39 4.82 -9.95 6.49
CA VAL A 39 4.86 -8.52 6.10
C VAL A 39 6.06 -8.22 5.21
N HIS A 40 7.26 -8.66 5.58
CA HIS A 40 8.45 -8.43 4.75
C HIS A 40 8.32 -9.05 3.36
N LEU A 41 7.81 -10.29 3.29
CA LEU A 41 7.57 -10.96 2.01
C LEU A 41 6.49 -10.23 1.18
N ALA A 42 5.44 -9.73 1.83
CA ALA A 42 4.41 -8.93 1.18
C ALA A 42 4.97 -7.61 0.62
N ASN A 43 5.80 -6.90 1.39
CA ASN A 43 6.50 -5.69 0.95
C ASN A 43 7.38 -5.99 -0.27
N SER A 44 8.15 -7.08 -0.26
CA SER A 44 8.98 -7.45 -1.41
C SER A 44 8.13 -7.76 -2.65
N TYR A 45 6.96 -8.40 -2.50
CA TYR A 45 6.02 -8.57 -3.61
C TYR A 45 5.43 -7.24 -4.10
N PHE A 46 5.12 -6.34 -3.17
CA PHE A 46 4.61 -5.00 -3.49
C PHE A 46 5.64 -4.20 -4.31
N ASP A 47 6.91 -4.23 -3.93
CA ASP A 47 8.03 -3.53 -4.59
C ASP A 47 8.35 -4.02 -6.02
N ILE A 48 7.84 -5.19 -6.41
CA ILE A 48 7.90 -5.73 -7.78
C ILE A 48 6.55 -5.68 -8.50
N GLY A 49 5.56 -4.97 -7.95
CA GLY A 49 4.24 -4.80 -8.54
C GLY A 49 3.35 -6.04 -8.49
N ARG A 50 3.72 -7.07 -7.73
CA ARG A 50 2.93 -8.29 -7.51
C ARG A 50 1.91 -8.09 -6.40
N PHE A 51 1.02 -7.11 -6.60
CA PHE A 51 -0.02 -6.73 -5.65
C PHE A 51 -1.01 -7.88 -5.35
N ASP A 52 -1.16 -8.81 -6.29
CA ASP A 52 -1.95 -10.04 -6.12
C ASP A 52 -1.37 -10.94 -5.02
N LEU A 53 -0.04 -11.03 -4.92
CA LEU A 53 0.67 -11.79 -3.90
C LEU A 53 0.87 -10.98 -2.62
N ALA A 54 1.21 -9.69 -2.73
CA ALA A 54 1.42 -8.81 -1.59
C ALA A 54 0.20 -8.84 -0.64
N LYS A 55 -1.01 -8.62 -1.16
CA LYS A 55 -2.24 -8.67 -0.36
C LYS A 55 -2.47 -10.02 0.33
N ILE A 56 -2.04 -11.14 -0.28
CA ILE A 56 -2.21 -12.47 0.32
C ILE A 56 -1.34 -12.57 1.56
N TYR A 57 -0.07 -12.17 1.47
CA TYR A 57 0.86 -12.28 2.59
C TYR A 57 0.60 -11.24 3.68
N TYR A 58 0.16 -10.02 3.35
CA TYR A 58 -0.32 -9.09 4.38
C TYR A 58 -1.53 -9.63 5.14
N LYS A 59 -2.50 -10.25 4.45
CA LYS A 59 -3.66 -10.87 5.12
C LYS A 59 -3.25 -12.02 6.03
N LYS A 60 -2.29 -12.86 5.61
CA LYS A 60 -1.71 -13.87 6.49
C LYS A 60 -1.01 -13.25 7.70
N ALA A 61 -0.30 -12.12 7.53
CA ALA A 61 0.31 -11.42 8.65
C ALA A 61 -0.74 -10.98 9.70
N ILE A 62 -1.92 -10.52 9.26
CA ILE A 62 -3.06 -10.19 10.14
C ILE A 62 -3.57 -11.43 10.89
N GLU A 63 -3.66 -12.58 10.22
CA GLU A 63 -4.03 -13.87 10.83
C GLU A 63 -3.01 -14.26 11.92
N HIS A 64 -1.74 -13.90 11.73
CA HIS A 64 -0.65 -14.07 12.69
C HIS A 64 -0.37 -12.81 13.55
N GLN A 65 -1.43 -12.08 13.90
CA GLN A 65 -1.46 -11.01 14.89
C GLN A 65 -0.73 -9.69 14.53
N VAL A 66 -0.27 -9.51 13.30
CA VAL A 66 0.26 -8.21 12.83
C VAL A 66 -0.88 -7.33 12.34
N LYS A 67 -1.58 -6.70 13.30
CA LYS A 67 -2.77 -5.86 13.07
C LYS A 67 -2.44 -4.38 13.29
N THR A 68 -1.68 -3.79 12.38
CA THR A 68 -1.31 -2.36 12.44
C THR A 68 -1.95 -1.57 11.30
N PRO A 69 -2.21 -0.25 11.47
CA PRO A 69 -2.76 0.60 10.42
C PRO A 69 -2.01 0.47 9.09
N GLU A 70 -0.68 0.36 9.13
CA GLU A 70 0.18 0.23 7.95
C GLU A 70 -0.14 -1.02 7.15
N VAL A 71 -0.27 -2.19 7.79
CA VAL A 71 -0.60 -3.43 7.08
C VAL A 71 -1.98 -3.35 6.43
N PHE A 72 -2.97 -2.77 7.11
CA PHE A 72 -4.29 -2.55 6.52
C PHE A 72 -4.23 -1.57 5.34
N ILE A 73 -3.45 -0.50 5.44
CA ILE A 73 -3.21 0.45 4.34
C ILE A 73 -2.56 -0.25 3.16
N ASP A 74 -1.51 -1.05 3.37
CA ASP A 74 -0.78 -1.73 2.29
C ASP A 74 -1.66 -2.76 1.57
N ILE A 75 -2.57 -3.43 2.29
CA ILE A 75 -3.61 -4.25 1.65
C ILE A 75 -4.53 -3.37 0.81
N GLY A 76 -5.00 -2.25 1.36
CA GLY A 76 -5.85 -1.29 0.65
C GLY A 76 -5.20 -0.78 -0.65
N VAL A 77 -3.94 -0.36 -0.57
CA VAL A 77 -3.14 0.10 -1.72
C VAL A 77 -2.92 -1.04 -2.72
N SER A 78 -2.70 -2.28 -2.26
CA SER A 78 -2.62 -3.45 -3.14
C SER A 78 -3.93 -3.67 -3.91
N TYR A 79 -5.09 -3.54 -3.26
CA TYR A 79 -6.39 -3.62 -3.94
C TYR A 79 -6.64 -2.45 -4.89
N PHE A 80 -6.19 -1.24 -4.54
CA PHE A 80 -6.27 -0.06 -5.41
C PHE A 80 -5.50 -0.28 -6.72
N ASN A 81 -4.26 -0.76 -6.64
CA ASN A 81 -3.45 -1.08 -7.83
C ASN A 81 -4.04 -2.22 -8.67
N LEU A 82 -4.89 -3.06 -8.09
CA LEU A 82 -5.66 -4.10 -8.79
C LEU A 82 -7.02 -3.61 -9.30
N ALA A 83 -7.28 -2.29 -9.29
CA ALA A 83 -8.54 -1.66 -9.66
C ALA A 83 -9.78 -2.12 -8.86
N LYS A 84 -9.57 -2.66 -7.66
CA LYS A 84 -10.63 -3.14 -6.75
C LYS A 84 -10.92 -2.10 -5.68
N LEU A 85 -11.50 -0.98 -6.10
CA LEU A 85 -11.62 0.23 -5.29
C LEU A 85 -12.49 0.05 -4.03
N ASP A 86 -13.59 -0.70 -4.07
CA ASP A 86 -14.41 -0.94 -2.88
C ASP A 86 -13.67 -1.75 -1.81
N SER A 87 -12.90 -2.76 -2.23
CA SER A 87 -12.03 -3.50 -1.30
C SER A 87 -10.92 -2.60 -0.76
N ALA A 88 -10.33 -1.75 -1.60
CA ALA A 88 -9.32 -0.79 -1.15
C ALA A 88 -9.87 0.13 -0.05
N LEU A 89 -11.07 0.69 -0.27
CA LEU A 89 -11.72 1.57 0.69
C LEU A 89 -11.98 0.86 2.02
N MET A 90 -12.52 -0.37 1.96
CA MET A 90 -12.80 -1.17 3.16
C MET A 90 -11.54 -1.36 4.03
N TYR A 91 -10.40 -1.74 3.45
CA TYR A 91 -9.17 -1.95 4.22
C TYR A 91 -8.57 -0.65 4.76
N VAL A 92 -8.61 0.45 4.00
CA VAL A 92 -8.17 1.75 4.52
C VAL A 92 -9.09 2.26 5.64
N ASP A 93 -10.40 1.99 5.57
CA ASP A 93 -11.32 2.28 6.67
C ASP A 93 -11.00 1.46 7.92
N GLU A 94 -10.62 0.18 7.80
CA GLU A 94 -10.13 -0.61 8.94
C GLU A 94 -8.85 -0.01 9.55
N ALA A 95 -7.91 0.45 8.73
CA ALA A 95 -6.72 1.14 9.24
C ALA A 95 -7.09 2.40 10.04
N LEU A 96 -8.03 3.20 9.54
CA LEU A 96 -8.50 4.41 10.20
C LEU A 96 -9.42 4.12 11.41
N LYS A 97 -9.96 2.91 11.56
CA LYS A 97 -10.59 2.51 12.83
C LYS A 97 -9.55 2.29 13.93
N LEU A 98 -8.38 1.75 13.57
CA LEU A 98 -7.28 1.55 14.51
C LEU A 98 -6.61 2.87 14.89
N GLU A 99 -6.37 3.72 13.89
CA GLU A 99 -5.79 5.06 14.09
C GLU A 99 -6.53 6.09 13.23
N PRO A 100 -7.55 6.77 13.80
CA PRO A 100 -8.44 7.69 13.07
C PRO A 100 -7.74 8.83 12.33
N ASP A 101 -6.56 9.20 12.81
CA ASP A 101 -5.78 10.30 12.31
C ASP A 101 -4.56 9.81 11.53
N HIS A 102 -4.43 8.52 11.21
CA HIS A 102 -3.24 8.03 10.50
C HIS A 102 -3.02 8.75 9.16
N ARG A 103 -1.90 9.48 9.04
CA ARG A 103 -1.61 10.40 7.92
C ARG A 103 -1.79 9.75 6.54
N LEU A 104 -1.12 8.62 6.30
CA LEU A 104 -1.20 7.91 5.02
C LEU A 104 -2.58 7.25 4.81
N GLY A 105 -3.29 6.92 5.89
CA GLY A 105 -4.64 6.36 5.83
C GLY A 105 -5.61 7.39 5.28
N LEU A 106 -5.59 8.61 5.83
CA LEU A 106 -6.41 9.73 5.34
C LEU A 106 -6.06 10.11 3.90
N TYR A 107 -4.78 10.16 3.56
CA TYR A 107 -4.34 10.43 2.19
C TYR A 107 -4.91 9.40 1.20
N ASN A 108 -4.67 8.11 1.46
CA ASN A 108 -5.08 7.01 0.58
C ASN A 108 -6.60 6.88 0.51
N LYS A 109 -7.33 7.09 1.63
CA LYS A 109 -8.80 7.07 1.62
C LYS A 109 -9.36 8.10 0.66
N GLY A 110 -8.90 9.36 0.72
CA GLY A 110 -9.39 10.39 -0.19
C GLY A 110 -9.06 10.09 -1.66
N VAL A 111 -7.88 9.50 -1.95
CA VAL A 111 -7.52 9.04 -3.30
C VAL A 111 -8.49 7.97 -3.79
N ILE A 112 -8.80 6.97 -2.95
CA ILE A 112 -9.73 5.89 -3.29
C ILE A 112 -11.15 6.44 -3.49
N GLU A 113 -11.63 7.30 -2.60
CA GLU A 113 -12.94 7.94 -2.70
C GLU A 113 -13.07 8.78 -3.97
N TYR A 114 -12.03 9.53 -4.35
CA TYR A 114 -12.00 10.28 -5.60
C TYR A 114 -12.14 9.35 -6.82
N ASN A 115 -11.41 8.22 -6.84
CA ASN A 115 -11.47 7.25 -7.93
C ASN A 115 -12.82 6.49 -7.98
N LEU A 116 -13.54 6.44 -6.86
CA LEU A 116 -14.92 5.96 -6.80
C LEU A 116 -15.96 7.04 -7.20
N ASN A 117 -15.52 8.21 -7.67
CA ASN A 117 -16.35 9.39 -7.93
C ASN A 117 -17.11 9.92 -6.70
N LYS A 118 -16.68 9.56 -5.49
CA LYS A 118 -17.22 10.06 -4.21
C LYS A 118 -16.53 11.38 -3.85
N PHE A 119 -16.60 12.37 -4.73
CA PHE A 119 -15.81 13.61 -4.64
C PHE A 119 -16.04 14.37 -3.34
N GLN A 120 -17.28 14.45 -2.85
CA GLN A 120 -17.60 15.11 -1.58
C GLN A 120 -16.90 14.45 -0.39
N ASN A 121 -16.87 13.12 -0.35
CA ASN A 121 -16.20 12.38 0.72
C ASN A 121 -14.68 12.56 0.65
N ALA A 122 -14.11 12.49 -0.56
CA ALA A 122 -12.68 12.71 -0.76
C ALA A 122 -12.23 14.08 -0.25
N ILE A 123 -13.01 15.14 -0.52
CA ILE A 123 -12.76 16.49 -0.02
C ILE A 123 -12.77 16.50 1.51
N ILE A 124 -13.81 15.96 2.16
CA ILE A 124 -13.92 15.91 3.62
C ILE A 124 -12.72 15.16 4.24
N THR A 125 -12.36 14.01 3.68
CA THR A 125 -11.23 13.20 4.14
C THR A 125 -9.90 13.96 4.03
N TRP A 126 -9.64 14.63 2.91
CA TRP A 126 -8.42 15.41 2.72
C TRP A 126 -8.39 16.71 3.51
N GLU A 127 -9.54 17.36 3.75
CA GLU A 127 -9.64 18.50 4.67
C GLU A 127 -9.28 18.07 6.11
N LYS A 128 -9.70 16.87 6.52
CA LYS A 128 -9.25 16.28 7.79
C LYS A 128 -7.73 16.10 7.82
N LEU A 129 -7.13 15.54 6.75
CA LEU A 129 -5.68 15.38 6.63
C LEU A 129 -4.94 16.72 6.79
N ILE A 130 -5.39 17.78 6.11
CA ILE A 130 -4.80 19.13 6.21
C ILE A 130 -4.93 19.67 7.63
N LYS A 131 -6.08 19.46 8.29
CA LYS A 131 -6.32 19.94 9.65
C LYS A 131 -5.38 19.27 10.67
N VAL A 132 -5.14 17.96 10.54
CA VAL A 132 -4.32 17.20 11.50
C VAL A 132 -2.82 17.32 11.18
N TYR A 133 -2.43 17.37 9.91
CA TYR A 133 -1.03 17.43 9.47
C TYR A 133 -0.76 18.59 8.51
N PRO A 134 -0.95 19.86 8.93
CA PRO A 134 -0.89 21.02 8.04
C PRO A 134 0.46 21.21 7.34
N GLU A 135 1.55 20.74 7.95
CA GLU A 135 2.93 20.89 7.45
C GLU A 135 3.44 19.65 6.68
N SER A 136 2.60 18.62 6.51
CA SER A 136 2.98 17.43 5.77
C SER A 136 3.03 17.67 4.26
N LYS A 137 3.86 16.88 3.55
CA LYS A 137 3.93 16.92 2.09
C LYS A 137 2.56 16.55 1.49
N GLU A 138 1.92 15.54 2.06
CA GLU A 138 0.61 15.04 1.66
C GLU A 138 -0.46 16.13 1.81
N ALA A 139 -0.46 16.91 2.89
CA ALA A 139 -1.38 18.05 3.05
C ALA A 139 -1.20 19.12 1.97
N THR A 140 0.02 19.33 1.49
CA THR A 140 0.27 20.24 0.37
C THR A 140 -0.24 19.65 -0.96
N THR A 141 0.02 18.37 -1.21
CA THR A 141 -0.43 17.65 -2.41
C THR A 141 -1.95 17.64 -2.53
N VAL A 142 -2.67 17.29 -1.45
CA VAL A 142 -4.13 17.11 -1.53
C VAL A 142 -4.91 18.41 -1.73
N LYS A 143 -4.31 19.59 -1.49
CA LYS A 143 -4.96 20.88 -1.83
C LYS A 143 -5.31 20.96 -3.32
N GLN A 144 -4.42 20.47 -4.19
CA GLN A 144 -4.67 20.42 -5.62
C GLN A 144 -5.79 19.43 -5.94
N PHE A 145 -5.76 18.25 -5.32
CA PHE A 145 -6.80 17.23 -5.51
C PHE A 145 -8.19 17.69 -5.03
N ILE A 146 -8.27 18.45 -3.94
CA ILE A 146 -9.51 19.06 -3.46
C ILE A 146 -10.10 20.01 -4.51
N GLU A 147 -9.29 20.88 -5.10
CA GLU A 147 -9.77 21.81 -6.13
C GLU A 147 -10.24 21.08 -7.40
N GLU A 148 -9.56 19.98 -7.78
CA GLU A 148 -10.01 19.11 -8.86
C GLU A 148 -11.32 18.40 -8.55
N ALA A 149 -11.46 17.87 -7.33
CA ALA A 149 -12.68 17.21 -6.86
C ALA A 149 -13.87 18.19 -6.86
N LYS A 150 -13.68 19.44 -6.41
CA LYS A 150 -14.71 20.49 -6.47
C LYS A 150 -15.15 20.78 -7.90
N LYS A 151 -14.22 20.87 -8.85
CA LYS A 151 -14.54 21.06 -10.27
C LYS A 151 -15.34 19.90 -10.85
N ARG A 152 -15.05 18.66 -10.44
CA ARG A 152 -15.79 17.47 -10.87
C ARG A 152 -17.21 17.45 -10.30
N LEU A 153 -17.35 17.78 -9.01
CA LEU A 153 -18.63 17.85 -8.31
C LEU A 153 -19.56 18.92 -8.91
N ASN A 154 -19.02 20.06 -9.32
CA ASN A 154 -19.81 21.13 -9.94
C ASN A 154 -20.20 20.85 -11.41
N LYS A 155 -19.69 19.76 -12.01
CA LYS A 155 -19.96 19.35 -13.40
C LYS A 155 -20.92 18.16 -13.49
N SER A 156 -21.24 17.52 -12.36
CA SER A 156 -22.24 16.44 -12.25
C SER A 156 -23.61 17.00 -11.91
#